data_AF-A0A8T4XQG0-F1
#
_entry.id   AF-A0A8T4XQG0-F1
#
_cell.length_a   1.000
_cell.length_b   1.000
_cell.length_c   1.000
_cell.angle_alpha   90.00
_cell.angle_beta   90.00
_cell.angle_gamma   90.00
#
_symmetry.space_group_name_H-M   'P 1'
#
loop_
_entity.id
_entity.type
_entity.pdbx_description
1 polymer ?
#
loop_
_entity_poly.entity_id
_entity_poly.type
_entity_poly.pdbx_seq_one_letter_code
_entity_poly.pdbx_strand_id
1 'polypeptide(L)'
;MTPAKAIGLVGRLLLIFFFLYLTTSLYSLYNLLSTGSFSLGQMEFTITEDALTASIPFSFNNTGFYDLWDLNITTTIKDPDGNILSKDETFIASVPRGTRAYETHRVSISLAKLLSGNLTRLLLEDGELQANISIGFTYAMALGFRLTFSNLSFPWGAPLSHLCLTPEDLRFNGTHYILPVRLSFENHSEFLHVSGRLRIEAFNDRGELFSTGLMDVEASPRSNYHGILEAIVWNPSMFTDRGKIRIYLDTELYHLGPVVMAYGGS
;
A
#
# COMPACT_ATOMS: atom_id res chain seq x y z
N MET A 1 4.56 -7.10 -70.64
CA MET A 1 5.19 -6.44 -69.47
C MET A 1 6.45 -7.22 -69.12
N THR A 2 7.64 -6.61 -69.10
CA THR A 2 8.86 -7.37 -68.75
C THR A 2 8.82 -7.72 -67.25
N PRO A 3 9.37 -8.87 -66.82
CA PRO A 3 9.33 -9.30 -65.42
C PRO A 3 9.88 -8.24 -64.46
N ALA A 4 10.90 -7.48 -64.86
CA ALA A 4 11.43 -6.34 -64.08
C ALA A 4 10.41 -5.20 -63.88
N LYS A 5 9.60 -4.87 -64.90
CA LYS A 5 8.53 -3.86 -64.79
C LYS A 5 7.37 -4.35 -63.91
N ALA A 6 7.09 -5.65 -63.92
CA ALA A 6 6.09 -6.27 -63.06
C ALA A 6 6.50 -6.24 -61.58
N ILE A 7 7.76 -6.60 -61.28
CA ILE A 7 8.32 -6.53 -59.92
C ILE A 7 8.30 -5.09 -59.40
N GLY A 8 8.67 -4.11 -60.23
CA GLY A 8 8.62 -2.70 -59.86
C GLY A 8 7.21 -2.19 -59.55
N LEU A 9 6.20 -2.63 -60.30
CA LEU A 9 4.79 -2.28 -60.05
C LEU A 9 4.28 -2.91 -58.73
N VAL A 10 4.55 -4.19 -58.52
CA VAL A 10 4.17 -4.92 -57.30
C VAL A 10 4.81 -4.27 -56.08
N GLY A 11 6.10 -3.93 -56.15
CA GLY A 11 6.79 -3.24 -55.06
C GLY A 11 6.17 -1.88 -54.72
N ARG A 12 5.78 -1.09 -55.73
CA ARG A 12 5.09 0.19 -55.51
C ARG A 12 3.71 0.01 -54.88
N LEU A 13 2.94 -0.97 -55.33
CA LEU A 13 1.62 -1.27 -54.76
C LEU A 13 1.74 -1.71 -53.30
N LEU A 14 2.69 -2.60 -52.98
CA LEU A 14 2.96 -3.03 -51.61
C LEU A 14 3.33 -1.85 -50.70
N LEU A 15 4.16 -0.92 -51.19
CA LEU A 15 4.48 0.30 -50.44
C LEU A 15 3.25 1.15 -50.18
N ILE A 16 2.40 1.36 -51.19
CA ILE A 16 1.15 2.12 -51.02
C ILE A 16 0.25 1.46 -49.97
N PHE A 17 0.04 0.14 -50.04
CA PHE A 17 -0.76 -0.58 -49.04
C PHE A 17 -0.15 -0.51 -47.64
N PHE A 18 1.17 -0.62 -47.53
CA PHE A 18 1.88 -0.50 -46.27
C PHE A 18 1.70 0.89 -45.64
N PHE A 19 1.91 1.97 -46.41
CA PHE A 19 1.70 3.32 -45.92
C PHE A 19 0.24 3.59 -45.58
N LEU A 20 -0.70 3.07 -46.37
CA LEU A 20 -2.12 3.17 -46.07
C LEU A 20 -2.43 2.49 -44.73
N TYR A 21 -2.01 1.24 -44.53
CA TYR A 21 -2.18 0.49 -43.29
C TYR A 21 -1.57 1.21 -42.09
N LEU A 22 -0.34 1.72 -42.23
CA LEU A 22 0.35 2.44 -41.16
C LEU A 22 -0.40 3.75 -40.81
N THR A 23 -0.85 4.49 -41.82
CA THR A 23 -1.58 5.74 -41.63
C THR A 23 -2.92 5.49 -40.93
N THR A 24 -3.69 4.50 -41.39
CA THR A 24 -5.01 4.19 -40.81
C THR A 24 -4.89 3.60 -39.41
N SER A 25 -3.89 2.76 -39.14
CA SER A 25 -3.65 2.21 -37.80
C SER A 25 -3.22 3.28 -36.80
N LEU A 26 -2.27 4.15 -37.15
CA LEU A 26 -1.83 5.24 -36.28
C LEU A 26 -2.95 6.28 -36.05
N TYR A 27 -3.70 6.64 -37.10
CA TYR A 27 -4.85 7.53 -36.96
C TYR A 27 -5.93 6.94 -36.04
N SER A 28 -6.21 5.64 -36.20
CA SER A 28 -7.21 4.96 -35.38
C SER A 28 -6.78 4.82 -33.93
N LEU A 29 -5.50 4.53 -33.68
CA LEU A 29 -4.93 4.49 -32.35
C LEU A 29 -4.97 5.87 -31.68
N TYR A 30 -4.59 6.92 -32.41
CA TYR A 30 -4.67 8.29 -31.91
C TYR A 30 -6.09 8.62 -31.44
N ASN A 31 -7.09 8.31 -32.27
CA ASN A 31 -8.48 8.51 -31.90
C ASN A 31 -8.85 7.71 -30.64
N LEU A 32 -8.51 6.42 -30.60
CA LEU A 32 -8.76 5.55 -29.45
C LEU A 32 -8.17 6.13 -28.15
N LEU A 33 -6.93 6.62 -28.18
CA LEU A 33 -6.27 7.22 -27.00
C LEU A 33 -6.87 8.59 -26.64
N SER A 34 -7.28 9.39 -27.63
CA SER A 34 -7.85 10.73 -27.41
C SER A 34 -9.31 10.73 -26.95
N THR A 35 -10.10 9.70 -27.29
CA THR A 35 -11.56 9.67 -27.02
C THR A 35 -11.91 9.21 -25.61
N GLY A 36 -10.92 8.99 -24.73
CA GLY A 36 -11.17 8.50 -23.38
C GLY A 36 -11.71 7.06 -23.38
N SER A 37 -11.16 6.19 -24.24
CA SER A 37 -11.55 4.78 -24.34
C SER A 37 -11.33 3.99 -23.04
N PHE A 38 -10.55 4.51 -22.10
CA PHE A 38 -10.30 3.88 -20.82
C PHE A 38 -11.08 4.60 -19.72
N SER A 39 -11.84 3.85 -18.93
CA SER A 39 -12.52 4.34 -17.75
C SER A 39 -12.10 3.53 -16.53
N LEU A 40 -11.73 4.20 -15.45
CA LEU A 40 -11.58 3.59 -14.13
C LEU A 40 -12.91 3.69 -13.39
N GLY A 41 -13.33 2.59 -12.77
CA GLY A 41 -14.40 2.59 -11.79
C GLY A 41 -13.89 3.03 -10.42
N GLN A 42 -14.77 2.95 -9.43
CA GLN A 42 -14.40 3.27 -8.05
C GLN A 42 -13.42 2.23 -7.52
N MET A 43 -12.28 2.70 -6.99
CA MET A 43 -11.32 1.83 -6.32
C MET A 43 -11.89 1.39 -4.98
N GLU A 44 -11.79 0.09 -4.70
CA GLU A 44 -12.20 -0.49 -3.43
C GLU A 44 -11.00 -1.13 -2.74
N PHE A 45 -10.92 -0.95 -1.42
CA PHE A 45 -9.87 -1.54 -0.61
C PHE A 45 -10.47 -2.62 0.28
N THR A 46 -9.83 -3.78 0.31
CA THR A 46 -10.18 -4.87 1.20
C THR A 46 -8.95 -5.33 1.95
N ILE A 47 -9.12 -5.65 3.23
CA ILE A 47 -8.10 -6.35 4.01
C ILE A 47 -8.57 -7.78 4.16
N THR A 48 -7.72 -8.72 3.76
CA THR A 48 -7.96 -10.16 3.89
C THR A 48 -6.74 -10.77 4.55
N GLU A 49 -6.92 -11.33 5.74
CA GLU A 49 -5.93 -12.04 6.58
C GLU A 49 -4.56 -11.35 6.69
N ASP A 50 -3.70 -11.39 5.67
CA ASP A 50 -2.33 -10.88 5.66
C ASP A 50 -2.05 -9.80 4.60
N ALA A 51 -3.06 -9.38 3.84
CA ALA A 51 -2.89 -8.49 2.69
C ALA A 51 -3.91 -7.36 2.60
N LEU A 52 -3.43 -6.17 2.24
CA LEU A 52 -4.24 -5.05 1.77
C LEU A 52 -4.36 -5.15 0.25
N THR A 53 -5.59 -5.33 -0.25
CA THR A 53 -5.88 -5.46 -1.68
C THR A 53 -6.66 -4.25 -2.18
N ALA A 54 -6.11 -3.56 -3.18
CA ALA A 54 -6.81 -2.56 -3.97
C ALA A 54 -7.42 -3.22 -5.20
N SER A 55 -8.74 -3.14 -5.33
CA SER A 55 -9.51 -3.57 -6.50
C SER A 55 -9.87 -2.37 -7.35
N ILE A 56 -9.37 -2.36 -8.58
CA ILE A 56 -9.52 -1.26 -9.53
C ILE A 56 -10.33 -1.79 -10.73
N PRO A 57 -11.67 -1.72 -10.67
CA PRO A 57 -12.49 -2.03 -11.83
C PRO A 57 -12.15 -1.06 -12.95
N PHE A 58 -12.02 -1.56 -14.17
CA PHE A 58 -11.79 -0.73 -15.35
C PHE A 58 -12.62 -1.24 -16.53
N SER A 59 -12.91 -0.32 -17.44
CA SER A 59 -13.46 -0.67 -18.74
C SER A 59 -12.63 -0.05 -19.84
N PHE A 60 -12.50 -0.80 -20.93
CA PHE A 60 -11.79 -0.36 -22.12
C PHE A 60 -12.72 -0.49 -23.32
N ASN A 61 -13.07 0.63 -23.93
CA ASN A 61 -13.94 0.73 -25.10
C ASN A 61 -13.10 0.89 -26.37
N ASN A 62 -12.97 -0.19 -27.16
CA ASN A 62 -12.23 -0.15 -28.41
C ASN A 62 -13.06 0.54 -29.52
N THR A 63 -12.92 1.86 -29.62
CA THR A 63 -13.53 2.70 -30.68
C THR A 63 -12.72 2.72 -31.96
N GLY A 64 -11.59 2.01 -32.00
CA GLY A 64 -10.69 1.94 -33.14
C GLY A 64 -11.20 1.03 -34.28
N PHE A 65 -10.51 1.07 -35.41
CA PHE A 65 -10.81 0.30 -36.61
C PHE A 65 -10.25 -1.13 -36.53
N TYR A 66 -9.32 -1.37 -35.61
CA TYR A 66 -8.61 -2.63 -35.43
C TYR A 66 -8.79 -3.20 -34.03
N ASP A 67 -8.62 -4.51 -33.93
CA ASP A 67 -8.65 -5.23 -32.66
C ASP A 67 -7.40 -4.90 -31.82
N LEU A 68 -7.60 -4.98 -30.51
CA LEU A 68 -6.54 -4.96 -29.51
C LEU A 68 -6.27 -6.37 -29.02
N TRP A 69 -5.00 -6.68 -28.85
CA TRP A 69 -4.52 -7.98 -28.37
C TRP A 69 -3.57 -7.76 -27.20
N ASP A 70 -3.49 -8.77 -26.33
CA ASP A 70 -2.51 -8.84 -25.26
C ASP A 70 -2.48 -7.60 -24.36
N LEU A 71 -3.65 -7.06 -24.01
CA LEU A 71 -3.74 -5.94 -23.10
C LEU A 71 -3.29 -6.40 -21.71
N ASN A 72 -2.18 -5.86 -21.23
CA ASN A 72 -1.63 -6.14 -19.91
C ASN A 72 -1.53 -4.84 -19.10
N ILE A 73 -2.11 -4.83 -17.90
CA ILE A 73 -1.93 -3.79 -16.90
C ILE A 73 -1.04 -4.36 -15.81
N THR A 74 0.11 -3.73 -15.59
CA THR A 74 1.05 -4.07 -14.52
C THR A 74 1.11 -2.92 -13.54
N THR A 75 0.92 -3.19 -12.25
CA THR A 75 1.17 -2.24 -11.17
C THR A 75 2.31 -2.73 -10.31
N THR A 76 3.24 -1.85 -9.98
CA THR A 76 4.36 -2.10 -9.06
C THR A 76 4.33 -1.08 -7.95
N ILE A 77 4.25 -1.54 -6.71
CA ILE A 77 4.29 -0.71 -5.51
C ILE A 77 5.66 -0.83 -4.87
N LYS A 78 6.22 0.31 -4.47
CA LYS A 78 7.55 0.43 -3.89
C LYS A 78 7.50 1.21 -2.58
N ASP A 79 8.45 0.88 -1.71
CA ASP A 79 8.73 1.70 -0.53
C ASP A 79 9.49 2.98 -0.92
N PRO A 80 9.68 3.92 0.02
CA PRO A 80 10.45 5.14 -0.23
C PRO A 80 11.92 4.93 -0.61
N ASP A 81 12.50 3.78 -0.27
CA ASP A 81 13.88 3.41 -0.62
C ASP A 81 13.97 2.76 -2.01
N GLY A 82 12.83 2.53 -2.67
CA GLY A 82 12.72 1.97 -4.01
C GLY A 82 12.60 0.44 -4.06
N ASN A 83 12.51 -0.25 -2.92
CA ASN A 83 12.29 -1.70 -2.87
C ASN A 83 10.87 -2.04 -3.30
N ILE A 84 10.72 -3.13 -4.04
CA ILE A 84 9.40 -3.57 -4.52
C ILE A 84 8.66 -4.27 -3.38
N LEU A 85 7.51 -3.70 -3.01
CA LEU A 85 6.59 -4.26 -2.01
C LEU A 85 5.58 -5.20 -2.66
N SER A 86 5.10 -4.85 -3.85
CA SER A 86 4.18 -5.67 -4.62
C SER A 86 4.33 -5.44 -6.12
N LYS A 87 4.00 -6.47 -6.90
CA LYS A 87 3.88 -6.40 -8.36
C LYS A 87 2.75 -7.32 -8.80
N ASP A 88 1.72 -6.74 -9.39
CA ASP A 88 0.54 -7.45 -9.88
C ASP A 88 0.25 -7.13 -11.35
N GLU A 89 -0.34 -8.09 -12.06
CA GLU A 89 -0.62 -8.02 -13.49
C GLU A 89 -2.07 -8.44 -13.78
N THR A 90 -2.68 -7.82 -14.79
CA THR A 90 -4.02 -8.20 -15.29
C THR A 90 -4.01 -8.22 -16.80
N PHE A 91 -4.45 -9.34 -17.36
CA PHE A 91 -4.31 -9.64 -18.78
C PHE A 91 -5.67 -9.86 -19.45
N ILE A 92 -5.88 -9.21 -20.59
CA ILE A 92 -7.00 -9.42 -21.50
C ILE A 92 -6.46 -9.84 -22.86
N ALA A 93 -6.78 -11.06 -23.28
CA ALA A 93 -6.25 -11.64 -24.51
C ALA A 93 -6.63 -10.83 -25.75
N SER A 94 -7.88 -10.37 -25.85
CA SER A 94 -8.32 -9.51 -26.95
C SER A 94 -9.50 -8.61 -26.58
N VAL A 95 -9.53 -7.43 -27.21
CA VAL A 95 -10.67 -6.51 -27.21
C VAL A 95 -11.02 -6.20 -28.67
N PRO A 96 -11.99 -6.93 -29.26
CA PRO A 96 -12.38 -6.73 -30.64
C PRO A 96 -12.83 -5.29 -30.93
N ARG A 97 -12.65 -4.83 -32.17
CA ARG A 97 -13.09 -3.51 -32.62
C ARG A 97 -14.57 -3.28 -32.35
N GLY A 98 -14.93 -2.08 -31.91
CA GLY A 98 -16.30 -1.69 -31.59
C GLY A 98 -16.88 -2.35 -30.34
N THR A 99 -16.07 -3.08 -29.56
CA THR A 99 -16.50 -3.73 -28.31
C THR A 99 -15.87 -3.08 -27.10
N ARG A 100 -16.41 -3.43 -25.93
CA ARG A 100 -15.92 -2.97 -24.63
C ARG A 100 -15.58 -4.15 -23.75
N ALA A 101 -14.39 -4.12 -23.17
CA ALA A 101 -13.96 -5.05 -22.13
C ALA A 101 -14.21 -4.44 -20.73
N TYR A 102 -14.56 -5.30 -19.78
CA TYR A 102 -14.72 -4.96 -18.37
C TYR A 102 -13.90 -5.93 -17.54
N GLU A 103 -13.01 -5.43 -16.72
CA GLU A 103 -12.16 -6.27 -15.87
C GLU A 103 -11.84 -5.56 -14.56
N THR A 104 -11.26 -6.28 -13.61
CA THR A 104 -10.79 -5.72 -12.34
C THR A 104 -9.30 -5.99 -12.16
N HIS A 105 -8.51 -4.93 -12.13
CA HIS A 105 -7.10 -5.02 -11.76
C HIS A 105 -7.00 -5.08 -10.23
N ARG A 106 -6.40 -6.14 -9.71
CA ARG A 106 -6.20 -6.32 -8.26
C ARG A 106 -4.72 -6.16 -7.94
N VAL A 107 -4.44 -5.35 -6.93
CA VAL A 107 -3.09 -5.12 -6.44
C VAL A 107 -3.08 -5.43 -4.95
N SER A 108 -2.26 -6.38 -4.53
CA SER A 108 -2.22 -6.85 -3.14
C SER A 108 -0.86 -6.59 -2.53
N ILE A 109 -0.84 -5.95 -1.36
CA ILE A 109 0.38 -5.70 -0.58
C ILE A 109 0.32 -6.55 0.69
N SER A 110 1.36 -7.33 0.94
CA SER A 110 1.50 -8.06 2.20
C SER A 110 1.71 -7.08 3.36
N LEU A 111 0.80 -7.12 4.34
CA LEU A 111 0.87 -6.32 5.55
C LEU A 111 2.07 -6.70 6.41
N ALA A 112 2.41 -7.99 6.46
CA ALA A 112 3.63 -8.45 7.14
C ALA A 112 4.88 -7.78 6.54
N LYS A 113 5.00 -7.69 5.21
CA LYS A 113 6.14 -6.99 4.57
C LYS A 113 6.12 -5.48 4.83
N LEU A 114 4.93 -4.87 4.86
CA LEU A 114 4.78 -3.43 5.01
C LEU A 114 4.98 -2.98 6.47
N LEU A 115 4.66 -3.82 7.44
CA LEU A 115 4.63 -3.50 8.87
C LEU A 115 5.75 -4.17 9.68
N SER A 116 6.68 -4.88 9.03
CA SER A 116 7.85 -5.48 9.67
C SER A 116 9.16 -4.96 9.10
N GLY A 117 10.26 -5.17 9.85
CA GLY A 117 11.61 -4.82 9.42
C GLY A 117 11.83 -3.31 9.29
N ASN A 118 12.28 -2.86 8.13
CA ASN A 118 12.69 -1.47 7.91
C ASN A 118 11.51 -0.49 7.78
N LEU A 119 10.29 -1.01 7.59
CA LEU A 119 9.08 -0.20 7.40
C LEU A 119 8.23 -0.06 8.65
N THR A 120 8.69 -0.56 9.80
CA THR A 120 7.99 -0.40 11.10
C THR A 120 7.70 1.06 11.44
N ARG A 121 8.45 2.03 10.89
CA ARG A 121 8.13 3.46 11.01
C ARG A 121 6.75 3.83 10.47
N LEU A 122 6.24 3.11 9.46
CA LEU A 122 4.89 3.32 8.90
C LEU A 122 3.77 2.95 9.88
N LEU A 123 4.10 2.31 11.02
CA LEU A 123 3.17 2.13 12.12
C LEU A 123 3.00 3.40 12.96
N LEU A 124 4.03 4.24 13.03
CA LEU A 124 4.13 5.39 13.95
C LEU A 124 4.06 6.75 13.24
N GLU A 125 4.44 6.81 11.96
CA GLU A 125 4.54 8.02 11.17
C GLU A 125 3.82 7.85 9.82
N ASP A 126 3.06 8.88 9.44
CA ASP A 126 2.45 8.96 8.12
C ASP A 126 3.53 8.93 7.03
N GLY A 127 3.19 8.38 5.87
CA GLY A 127 4.14 8.21 4.78
C GLY A 127 3.48 8.19 3.42
N GLU A 128 4.31 7.98 2.40
CA GLU A 128 3.86 7.83 1.02
C GLU A 128 4.46 6.57 0.42
N LEU A 129 3.62 5.76 -0.24
CA LEU A 129 4.04 4.63 -1.04
C LEU A 129 4.11 5.05 -2.50
N GLN A 130 5.10 4.57 -3.23
CA GLN A 130 5.24 4.89 -4.65
C GLN A 130 4.65 3.77 -5.50
N ALA A 131 3.84 4.13 -6.49
CA ALA A 131 3.27 3.21 -7.46
C ALA A 131 3.72 3.56 -8.89
N ASN A 132 3.99 2.53 -9.66
CA ASN A 132 4.21 2.62 -11.11
C ASN A 132 3.19 1.71 -11.80
N ILE A 133 2.51 2.25 -12.81
CA ILE A 133 1.52 1.53 -13.60
C ILE A 133 2.02 1.50 -15.04
N SER A 134 2.00 0.33 -15.68
CA SER A 134 2.27 0.20 -17.10
C SER A 134 1.14 -0.54 -17.81
N ILE A 135 0.72 -0.03 -18.96
CA ILE A 135 -0.31 -0.62 -19.80
C ILE A 135 0.34 -1.00 -21.13
N GLY A 136 0.45 -2.29 -21.42
CA GLY A 136 0.96 -2.82 -22.68
C GLY A 136 -0.17 -3.41 -23.52
N PHE A 137 -0.09 -3.29 -24.85
CA PHE A 137 -1.01 -3.96 -25.77
C PHE A 137 -0.45 -4.02 -27.19
N THR A 138 -0.98 -4.93 -28.01
CA THR A 138 -0.73 -5.01 -29.45
C THR A 138 -1.95 -4.51 -30.21
N TYR A 139 -1.74 -3.57 -31.14
CA TYR A 139 -2.78 -2.97 -31.98
C TYR A 139 -2.62 -3.37 -33.44
N ALA A 140 -3.74 -3.61 -34.13
CA ALA A 140 -3.76 -3.97 -35.55
C ALA A 140 -2.87 -5.18 -35.90
N MET A 141 -2.70 -6.12 -34.95
CA MET A 141 -1.91 -7.36 -35.06
C MET A 141 -0.38 -7.17 -35.20
N ALA A 142 0.13 -5.94 -35.32
CA ALA A 142 1.56 -5.71 -35.57
C ALA A 142 2.20 -4.64 -34.70
N LEU A 143 1.43 -3.71 -34.13
CA LEU A 143 1.96 -2.53 -33.48
C LEU A 143 1.87 -2.69 -31.95
N GLY A 144 3.00 -2.99 -31.30
CA GLY A 144 3.09 -3.06 -29.85
C GLY A 144 3.24 -1.69 -29.21
N PHE A 145 2.43 -1.39 -28.20
CA PHE A 145 2.47 -0.15 -27.43
C PHE A 145 2.63 -0.44 -25.95
N ARG A 146 3.29 0.49 -25.26
CA ARG A 146 3.39 0.49 -23.80
C ARG A 146 3.29 1.92 -23.28
N LEU A 147 2.30 2.17 -22.45
CA LEU A 147 2.16 3.38 -21.66
C LEU A 147 2.72 3.11 -20.27
N THR A 148 3.41 4.07 -19.68
CA THR A 148 3.98 3.93 -18.34
C THR A 148 3.75 5.22 -17.56
N PHE A 149 3.13 5.07 -16.40
CA PHE A 149 2.86 6.12 -15.43
C PHE A 149 3.73 5.81 -14.22
N SER A 150 4.72 6.68 -13.97
CA SER A 150 5.68 6.48 -12.90
C SER A 150 5.48 7.52 -11.80
N ASN A 151 5.98 7.20 -10.60
CA ASN A 151 6.00 8.10 -9.45
C ASN A 151 4.59 8.56 -9.02
N LEU A 152 3.60 7.68 -9.11
CA LEU A 152 2.31 7.93 -8.48
C LEU A 152 2.50 7.78 -6.96
N SER A 153 2.03 8.75 -6.19
CA SER A 153 2.10 8.69 -4.73
C SER A 153 0.77 8.22 -4.16
N PHE A 154 0.83 7.29 -3.20
CA PHE A 154 -0.29 6.81 -2.42
C PHE A 154 -0.07 7.14 -0.94
N PRO A 155 -0.92 7.98 -0.32
CA PRO A 155 -0.75 8.36 1.08
C PRO A 155 -1.00 7.16 2.00
N TRP A 156 -0.12 6.98 2.98
CA TRP A 156 -0.22 5.98 4.03
C TRP A 156 -0.40 6.67 5.38
N GLY A 157 -1.53 6.40 6.05
CA GLY A 157 -1.80 6.89 7.40
C GLY A 157 -1.33 5.90 8.46
N ALA A 158 -0.53 6.37 9.41
CA ALA A 158 0.01 5.55 10.49
C ALA A 158 -1.10 5.10 11.47
N PRO A 159 -1.18 3.79 11.79
CA PRO A 159 -2.16 3.27 12.73
C PRO A 159 -1.92 3.65 14.20
N LEU A 160 -0.70 4.03 14.56
CA LEU A 160 -0.27 4.39 15.92
C LEU A 160 0.41 5.77 15.91
N SER A 161 -0.12 6.71 15.12
CA SER A 161 0.39 8.07 15.05
C SER A 161 0.35 8.74 16.41
N HIS A 162 1.35 9.60 16.69
CA HIS A 162 1.45 10.32 17.95
C HIS A 162 1.36 9.43 19.20
N LEU A 163 1.88 8.20 19.12
CA LEU A 163 1.94 7.28 20.26
C LEU A 163 2.62 7.97 21.45
N CYS A 164 1.90 8.06 22.55
CA CYS A 164 2.34 8.73 23.77
C CYS A 164 2.02 7.86 24.98
N LEU A 165 2.98 7.75 25.90
CA LEU A 165 2.75 7.19 27.22
C LEU A 165 3.18 8.16 28.32
N THR A 166 2.32 8.29 29.32
CA THR A 166 2.59 9.10 30.51
C THR A 166 2.37 8.23 31.74
N PRO A 167 3.43 7.80 32.44
CA PRO A 167 3.29 7.18 33.74
C PRO A 167 2.75 8.20 34.76
N GLU A 168 1.86 7.75 35.63
CA GLU A 168 1.36 8.51 36.77
C GLU A 168 2.07 8.11 38.07
N ASP A 169 1.69 8.75 39.17
CA ASP A 169 2.15 8.36 40.49
C ASP A 169 1.75 6.94 40.85
N LEU A 170 2.60 6.25 41.61
CA LEU A 170 2.31 4.93 42.13
C LEU A 170 1.04 4.94 43.00
N ARG A 171 0.18 3.95 42.76
CA ARG A 171 -1.06 3.73 43.54
C ARG A 171 -1.00 2.39 44.26
N PHE A 172 -1.47 2.35 45.50
CA PHE A 172 -1.60 1.10 46.25
C PHE A 172 -3.04 0.60 46.18
N ASN A 173 -3.26 -0.62 45.67
CA ASN A 173 -4.59 -1.22 45.51
C ASN A 173 -4.91 -2.25 46.61
N GLY A 174 -4.38 -2.05 47.82
CA GLY A 174 -4.64 -2.93 48.97
C GLY A 174 -3.74 -4.16 49.08
N THR A 175 -3.18 -4.66 47.97
CA THR A 175 -2.29 -5.85 47.95
C THR A 175 -0.93 -5.59 47.31
N HIS A 176 -0.85 -4.70 46.34
CA HIS A 176 0.37 -4.37 45.61
C HIS A 176 0.35 -2.90 45.15
N TYR A 177 1.53 -2.41 44.77
CA TYR A 177 1.66 -1.13 44.09
C TYR A 177 1.43 -1.31 42.60
N ILE A 178 0.75 -0.34 42.01
CA ILE A 178 0.43 -0.26 40.59
C ILE A 178 1.04 1.03 40.06
N LEU A 179 1.63 0.96 38.87
CA LEU A 179 1.99 2.11 38.05
C LEU A 179 0.91 2.29 36.99
N PRO A 180 0.00 3.28 37.12
CA PRO A 180 -0.90 3.64 36.05
C PRO A 180 -0.11 4.31 34.93
N VAL A 181 -0.34 3.89 33.69
CA VAL A 181 0.29 4.50 32.52
C VAL A 181 -0.81 4.90 31.54
N ARG A 182 -0.98 6.21 31.34
CA ARG A 182 -1.85 6.73 30.28
C ARG A 182 -1.22 6.44 28.95
N LEU A 183 -1.98 5.84 28.05
CA LEU A 183 -1.62 5.54 26.68
C LEU A 183 -2.56 6.31 25.75
N SER A 184 -2.01 6.96 24.73
CA SER A 184 -2.80 7.55 23.66
C SER A 184 -2.10 7.47 22.31
N PHE A 185 -2.88 7.36 21.24
CA PHE A 185 -2.42 7.47 19.86
C PHE A 185 -3.60 7.83 18.95
N GLU A 186 -3.29 8.21 17.71
CA GLU A 186 -4.25 8.51 16.65
C GLU A 186 -4.09 7.46 15.55
N ASN A 187 -5.17 6.77 15.19
CA ASN A 187 -5.18 5.85 14.07
C ASN A 187 -5.53 6.62 12.80
N HIS A 188 -4.50 7.08 12.08
CA HIS A 188 -4.67 7.78 10.79
C HIS A 188 -4.96 6.81 9.63
N SER A 189 -4.90 5.50 9.86
CA SER A 189 -5.20 4.53 8.80
C SER A 189 -6.66 4.61 8.37
N GLU A 190 -6.89 4.63 7.07
CA GLU A 190 -8.25 4.53 6.52
C GLU A 190 -8.80 3.10 6.53
N PHE A 191 -7.90 2.11 6.67
CA PHE A 191 -8.22 0.69 6.46
C PHE A 191 -7.92 -0.16 7.70
N LEU A 192 -6.81 0.08 8.40
CA LEU A 192 -6.34 -0.79 9.47
C LEU A 192 -7.08 -0.53 10.77
N HIS A 193 -7.77 -1.56 11.25
CA HIS A 193 -8.21 -1.67 12.63
C HIS A 193 -7.01 -2.08 13.50
N VAL A 194 -6.75 -1.34 14.58
CA VAL A 194 -5.74 -1.76 15.56
C VAL A 194 -6.44 -2.59 16.61
N SER A 195 -6.18 -3.90 16.62
CA SER A 195 -6.63 -4.80 17.69
C SER A 195 -5.51 -5.75 18.07
N GLY A 196 -5.21 -5.81 19.37
CA GLY A 196 -4.13 -6.64 19.86
C GLY A 196 -3.85 -6.47 21.34
N ARG A 197 -2.78 -7.13 21.78
CA ARG A 197 -2.32 -7.09 23.16
C ARG A 197 -1.09 -6.22 23.26
N LEU A 198 -1.22 -5.14 24.03
CA LEU A 198 -0.13 -4.26 24.37
C LEU A 198 0.53 -4.74 25.66
N ARG A 199 1.86 -4.75 25.66
CA ARG A 199 2.71 -5.10 26.79
C ARG A 199 3.71 -3.99 27.02
N ILE A 200 3.84 -3.58 28.28
CA ILE A 200 4.89 -2.65 28.69
C ILE A 200 5.86 -3.28 29.67
N GLU A 201 7.09 -2.82 29.60
CA GLU A 201 8.16 -3.08 30.57
C GLU A 201 8.70 -1.73 31.04
N ALA A 202 8.59 -1.44 32.34
CA ALA A 202 9.10 -0.20 32.91
C ALA A 202 10.44 -0.44 33.62
N PHE A 203 11.42 0.39 33.25
CA PHE A 203 12.79 0.37 33.75
C PHE A 203 13.11 1.67 34.46
N ASN A 204 13.79 1.58 35.60
CA ASN A 204 14.23 2.75 36.36
C ASN A 204 15.46 3.42 35.71
N ASP A 205 15.99 4.47 36.34
CA ASP A 205 17.13 5.22 35.82
C ASP A 205 18.46 4.44 35.81
N ARG A 206 18.50 3.30 36.51
CA ARG A 206 19.62 2.33 36.51
C ARG A 206 19.45 1.22 35.46
N GLY A 207 18.32 1.21 34.74
CA GLY A 207 18.01 0.18 33.76
C GLY A 207 17.49 -1.12 34.36
N GLU A 208 17.03 -1.10 35.62
CA GLU A 208 16.44 -2.26 36.30
C GLU A 208 14.94 -2.33 35.99
N LEU A 209 14.47 -3.49 35.54
CA LEU A 209 13.05 -3.75 35.31
C LEU A 209 12.33 -3.81 36.66
N PHE A 210 11.34 -2.95 36.88
CA PHE A 210 10.59 -2.90 38.14
C PHE A 210 9.09 -3.16 37.99
N SER A 211 8.58 -3.13 36.75
CA SER A 211 7.17 -3.33 36.48
C SER A 211 6.90 -3.84 35.06
N THR A 212 5.84 -4.63 34.94
CA THR A 212 5.27 -5.08 33.66
C THR A 212 3.76 -4.94 33.71
N GLY A 213 3.16 -4.60 32.57
CA GLY A 213 1.71 -4.57 32.44
C GLY A 213 1.25 -5.01 31.06
N LEU A 214 -0.02 -5.42 31.00
CA LEU A 214 -0.68 -5.93 29.82
C LEU A 214 -2.03 -5.24 29.68
N MET A 215 -2.41 -4.90 28.46
CA MET A 215 -3.70 -4.30 28.15
C MET A 215 -4.10 -4.69 26.74
N ASP A 216 -5.36 -5.03 26.54
CA ASP A 216 -5.90 -5.19 25.19
C ASP A 216 -6.26 -3.81 24.63
N VAL A 217 -5.88 -3.56 23.38
CA VAL A 217 -6.05 -2.29 22.68
C VAL A 217 -6.95 -2.51 21.49
N GLU A 218 -7.93 -1.62 21.31
CA GLU A 218 -8.85 -1.63 20.18
C GLU A 218 -9.09 -0.20 19.70
N ALA A 219 -8.73 0.09 18.45
CA ALA A 219 -8.93 1.40 17.82
C ALA A 219 -9.39 1.26 16.37
N SER A 220 -10.57 1.81 16.09
CA SER A 220 -11.15 1.92 14.75
C SER A 220 -10.26 2.71 13.79
N PRO A 221 -10.34 2.45 12.47
CA PRO A 221 -9.76 3.34 11.48
C PRO A 221 -10.23 4.79 11.70
N ARG A 222 -9.34 5.76 11.52
CA ARG A 222 -9.63 7.21 11.68
C ARG A 222 -10.20 7.56 13.05
N SER A 223 -9.68 6.94 14.10
CA SER A 223 -10.12 7.19 15.48
C SER A 223 -8.95 7.46 16.42
N ASN A 224 -9.25 8.12 17.53
CA ASN A 224 -8.28 8.37 18.59
C ASN A 224 -8.46 7.31 19.67
N TYR A 225 -7.34 6.85 20.22
CA TYR A 225 -7.34 5.89 21.32
C TYR A 225 -6.82 6.55 22.59
N HIS A 226 -7.50 6.28 23.70
CA HIS A 226 -7.06 6.64 25.04
C HIS A 226 -7.33 5.48 25.99
N GLY A 227 -6.32 5.07 26.75
CA GLY A 227 -6.44 4.01 27.75
C GLY A 227 -5.51 4.21 28.93
N ILE A 228 -5.80 3.50 30.02
CA ILE A 228 -4.94 3.47 31.20
C ILE A 228 -4.53 2.02 31.41
N LEU A 229 -3.24 1.76 31.29
CA LEU A 229 -2.65 0.46 31.56
C LEU A 229 -2.15 0.44 33.02
N GLU A 230 -2.57 -0.57 33.77
CA GLU A 230 -2.13 -0.79 35.14
C GLU A 230 -1.00 -1.83 35.18
N ALA A 231 0.22 -1.37 35.49
CA ALA A 231 1.39 -2.24 35.57
C ALA A 231 1.71 -2.57 37.02
N ILE A 232 1.94 -3.86 37.31
CA ILE A 232 2.20 -4.32 38.68
C ILE A 232 3.65 -3.98 39.05
N VAL A 233 3.85 -3.35 40.20
CA VAL A 233 5.17 -2.96 40.72
C VAL A 233 5.61 -3.94 41.79
N TRP A 234 6.70 -4.66 41.55
CA TRP A 234 7.18 -5.70 42.48
C TRP A 234 7.89 -5.10 43.70
N ASN A 235 8.64 -4.02 43.49
CA ASN A 235 9.33 -3.31 44.55
C ASN A 235 9.18 -1.78 44.34
N PRO A 236 8.36 -1.09 45.15
CA PRO A 236 8.12 0.35 44.97
C PRO A 236 9.38 1.20 45.17
N SER A 237 10.39 0.72 45.90
CA SER A 237 11.67 1.45 46.05
C SER A 237 12.51 1.51 44.78
N MET A 238 12.17 0.72 43.75
CA MET A 238 12.82 0.76 42.45
C MET A 238 12.21 1.80 41.52
N PHE A 239 11.04 2.38 41.85
CA PHE A 239 10.44 3.47 41.07
C PHE A 239 11.25 4.75 41.30
N THR A 240 11.68 5.35 40.19
CA THR A 240 12.44 6.59 40.15
C THR A 240 11.71 7.62 39.31
N ASP A 241 11.95 8.91 39.54
CA ASP A 241 11.29 10.01 38.81
C ASP A 241 11.54 9.98 37.29
N ARG A 242 12.62 9.30 36.88
CA ARG A 242 13.02 9.13 35.48
C ARG A 242 13.34 7.68 35.17
N GLY A 243 13.24 7.31 33.89
CA GLY A 243 13.53 5.96 33.43
C GLY A 243 13.10 5.76 31.99
N LYS A 244 12.80 4.50 31.63
CA LYS A 244 12.38 4.12 30.27
C LYS A 244 11.24 3.12 30.33
N ILE A 245 10.30 3.25 29.41
CA ILE A 245 9.27 2.24 29.15
C ILE A 245 9.56 1.63 27.78
N ARG A 246 9.53 0.31 27.69
CA ARG A 246 9.50 -0.43 26.43
C ARG A 246 8.08 -0.88 26.15
N ILE A 247 7.64 -0.67 24.92
CA ILE A 247 6.30 -1.00 24.46
C ILE A 247 6.41 -2.09 23.42
N TYR A 248 5.53 -3.07 23.55
CA TYR A 248 5.33 -4.13 22.58
C TYR A 248 3.84 -4.19 22.27
N LEU A 249 3.49 -4.31 21.00
CA LEU A 249 2.11 -4.52 20.58
C LEU A 249 2.08 -5.73 19.65
N ASP A 250 1.36 -6.75 20.07
CA ASP A 250 1.14 -7.97 19.33
C ASP A 250 -0.28 -7.94 18.75
N THR A 251 -0.40 -7.87 17.43
CA THR A 251 -1.67 -7.96 16.70
C THR A 251 -1.68 -9.23 15.86
N GLU A 252 -2.81 -9.56 15.23
CA GLU A 252 -2.86 -10.64 14.24
C GLU A 252 -2.06 -10.33 12.97
N LEU A 253 -1.88 -9.04 12.64
CA LEU A 253 -1.30 -8.57 11.38
C LEU A 253 0.19 -8.26 11.46
N TYR A 254 0.66 -7.83 12.63
CA TYR A 254 2.02 -7.35 12.84
C TYR A 254 2.42 -7.37 14.32
N HIS A 255 3.74 -7.33 14.54
CA HIS A 255 4.38 -7.18 15.84
C HIS A 255 5.17 -5.88 15.85
N LEU A 256 4.87 -5.01 16.81
CA LEU A 256 5.62 -3.80 17.08
C LEU A 256 6.41 -3.96 18.38
N GLY A 257 7.69 -3.59 18.34
CA GLY A 257 8.48 -3.36 19.55
C GLY A 257 9.88 -3.98 19.53
N PRO A 258 10.75 -3.56 20.48
CA PRO A 258 10.48 -2.57 21.51
C PRO A 258 10.46 -1.13 20.97
N VAL A 259 9.36 -0.40 21.21
CA VAL A 259 9.38 1.07 21.12
C VAL A 259 9.80 1.58 22.49
N VAL A 260 10.86 2.38 22.54
CA VAL A 260 11.45 2.86 23.80
C VAL A 260 11.08 4.32 24.00
N MET A 261 10.41 4.62 25.10
CA MET A 261 10.08 5.99 25.52
C MET A 261 10.74 6.29 26.86
N ALA A 262 11.39 7.44 26.97
CA ALA A 262 11.86 7.92 28.26
C ALA A 262 10.68 8.52 29.05
N TYR A 263 10.69 8.35 30.36
CA TYR A 263 9.81 9.09 31.26
C TYR A 263 10.66 9.84 32.27
N GLY A 264 10.13 10.93 32.83
CA GLY A 264 10.88 11.79 33.74
C GLY A 264 11.95 12.61 33.02
N GLY A 265 11.51 13.66 32.35
CA GLY A 265 12.40 14.62 31.70
C GLY A 265 11.60 15.80 31.19
N SER A 266 11.80 16.96 31.83
CA SER A 266 11.70 18.28 31.23
C SER A 266 12.96 18.59 30.43
#